data_AF-A0A7X7RJF2-F1
#
_entry.id   AF-A0A7X7RJF2-F1
#
_cell.length_a   1.000
_cell.length_b   1.000
_cell.length_c   1.000
_cell.angle_alpha   90.00
_cell.angle_beta   90.00
_cell.angle_gamma   90.00
#
_symmetry.space_group_name_H-M   'P 1'
#
loop_
_entity.id
_entity.type
_entity.pdbx_description
1 polymer ?
#
loop_
_entity_poly.entity_id
_entity_poly.type
_entity_poly.pdbx_seq_one_letter_code
_entity_poly.pdbx_strand_id
1 'polypeptide(L)'
;MLEFDSDEVLLDKKAKRRLKSREQKLQQQQQQQQQQQQQQQQQSEPLQESPQDDTMSRVALLCQELRWREATLLCQAAIKKAHADGKEELAMGLAMAYQKVERSLRRQMTAAFVVAAKEMLKKEYLLDVGQ
;
A
#
# COMPACT_ATOMS: atom_id res chain seq x y z
N MET A 1 -18.37 -46.94 31.85
CA MET A 1 -18.12 -45.58 32.35
C MET A 1 -17.02 -44.98 31.47
N LEU A 2 -17.41 -44.30 30.38
CA LEU A 2 -16.52 -43.57 29.48
C LEU A 2 -17.30 -42.32 29.05
N GLU A 3 -17.06 -41.21 29.76
CA GLU A 3 -17.56 -39.87 29.43
C GLU A 3 -16.40 -39.10 28.80
N PHE A 4 -16.28 -39.17 27.48
CA PHE A 4 -15.39 -38.34 26.67
C PHE A 4 -16.06 -38.15 25.33
N ASP A 5 -16.85 -37.08 25.14
CA ASP A 5 -17.30 -36.65 23.79
C ASP A 5 -18.07 -35.31 23.74
N SER A 6 -18.23 -34.59 24.86
CA SER A 6 -19.03 -33.35 24.86
C SER A 6 -18.24 -32.06 24.56
N ASP A 7 -16.95 -31.99 24.90
CA ASP A 7 -16.17 -30.76 24.79
C ASP A 7 -15.60 -30.51 23.38
N GLU A 8 -15.29 -31.56 22.62
CA GLU A 8 -14.70 -31.43 21.28
C GLU A 8 -15.70 -30.89 20.24
N VAL A 9 -16.97 -31.32 20.34
CA VAL A 9 -18.07 -30.84 19.48
C VAL A 9 -18.43 -29.37 19.76
N LEU A 10 -18.20 -28.90 20.99
CA LEU A 10 -18.50 -27.52 21.43
C LEU A 10 -17.47 -26.51 20.91
N LEU A 11 -16.19 -26.91 20.86
CA LEU A 11 -15.11 -26.11 20.29
C LEU A 11 -15.33 -25.85 18.79
N ASP A 12 -15.80 -26.85 18.06
CA ASP A 12 -16.02 -26.76 16.62
C ASP A 12 -17.21 -25.85 16.25
N LYS A 13 -18.29 -25.85 17.07
CA LYS A 13 -19.41 -24.90 16.91
C LYS A 13 -19.00 -23.45 17.16
N LYS A 14 -18.10 -23.20 18.12
CA LYS A 14 -17.60 -21.85 18.43
C LYS A 14 -16.64 -21.35 17.34
N ALA A 15 -15.82 -22.23 16.78
CA ALA A 15 -14.95 -21.93 15.65
C ALA A 15 -15.76 -21.58 14.39
N LYS A 16 -16.80 -22.35 14.08
CA LYS A 16 -17.72 -22.11 12.95
C LYS A 16 -18.45 -20.76 13.05
N ARG A 17 -18.88 -20.36 14.26
CA ARG A 17 -19.48 -19.02 14.48
C ARG A 17 -18.50 -17.88 14.25
N ARG A 18 -17.21 -18.05 14.63
CA ARG A 18 -16.17 -17.03 14.41
C ARG A 18 -15.83 -16.86 12.94
N LEU A 19 -15.76 -17.96 12.17
CA LEU A 19 -15.54 -17.90 10.72
C LEU A 19 -16.69 -17.18 10.01
N LYS A 20 -17.94 -17.54 10.33
CA LYS A 20 -19.13 -16.89 9.74
C LYS A 20 -19.20 -15.40 10.08
N SER A 21 -18.85 -14.99 11.30
CA SER A 21 -18.78 -13.57 11.68
C SER A 21 -17.65 -12.81 10.96
N ARG A 22 -16.51 -13.48 10.70
CA ARG A 22 -15.39 -12.90 9.96
C ARG A 22 -15.69 -12.74 8.48
N GLU A 23 -16.33 -13.74 7.86
CA GLU A 23 -16.82 -13.67 6.47
C GLU A 23 -17.85 -12.54 6.31
N GLN A 24 -18.78 -12.41 7.25
CA GLN A 24 -19.79 -11.36 7.21
C GLN A 24 -19.18 -9.96 7.35
N LYS A 25 -18.13 -9.80 8.19
CA LYS A 25 -17.36 -8.55 8.29
C LYS A 25 -16.54 -8.26 7.02
N LEU A 26 -15.93 -9.27 6.41
CA LEU A 26 -15.20 -9.13 5.15
C LEU A 26 -16.14 -8.72 4.01
N GLN A 27 -17.36 -9.28 3.96
CA GLN A 27 -18.36 -8.96 2.96
C GLN A 27 -18.92 -7.52 3.13
N GLN A 28 -19.13 -7.07 4.38
CA GLN A 28 -19.46 -5.66 4.66
C GLN A 28 -18.32 -4.70 4.29
N GLN A 29 -17.06 -5.10 4.56
CA GLN A 29 -15.91 -4.26 4.24
C GLN A 29 -15.68 -4.16 2.71
N GLN A 30 -15.99 -5.20 1.95
CA GLN A 30 -15.95 -5.16 0.48
C GLN A 30 -17.03 -4.25 -0.12
N GLN A 31 -18.25 -4.23 0.45
CA GLN A 31 -19.31 -3.31 0.00
C GLN A 31 -18.99 -1.84 0.30
N GLN A 32 -18.34 -1.54 1.44
CA GLN A 32 -17.91 -0.16 1.72
C GLN A 32 -16.78 0.32 0.79
N GLN A 33 -15.90 -0.57 0.32
CA GLN A 33 -14.85 -0.19 -0.64
C GLN A 33 -15.40 0.13 -2.03
N GLN A 34 -16.48 -0.52 -2.49
CA GLN A 34 -17.06 -0.20 -3.80
C GLN A 34 -17.80 1.15 -3.82
N GLN A 35 -18.38 1.60 -2.70
CA GLN A 35 -19.02 2.92 -2.67
C GLN A 35 -18.02 4.10 -2.63
N GLN A 36 -16.80 3.91 -2.13
CA GLN A 36 -15.78 4.97 -2.17
C GLN A 36 -15.17 5.19 -3.56
N GLN A 37 -15.27 4.24 -4.51
CA GLN A 37 -14.78 4.44 -5.87
C GLN A 37 -15.73 5.23 -6.77
N GLN A 38 -17.04 5.32 -6.46
CA GLN A 38 -17.98 6.08 -7.30
C GLN A 38 -18.11 7.56 -6.92
N GLN A 39 -17.73 7.99 -5.71
CA GLN A 39 -17.76 9.42 -5.36
C GLN A 39 -16.53 10.22 -5.85
N GLN A 40 -15.48 9.57 -6.37
CA GLN A 40 -14.34 10.28 -6.97
C GLN A 40 -14.51 10.62 -8.47
N GLN A 41 -15.65 10.29 -9.08
CA GLN A 41 -15.93 10.58 -10.49
C GLN A 41 -16.89 11.76 -10.76
N GLN A 42 -17.35 12.49 -9.75
CA GLN A 42 -18.32 13.59 -9.94
C GLN A 42 -17.81 15.01 -9.62
N GLN A 43 -16.50 15.20 -9.44
CA GLN A 43 -15.90 16.55 -9.44
C GLN A 43 -14.72 16.61 -10.40
N SER A 44 -15.03 16.58 -11.69
CA SER A 44 -14.13 17.08 -12.72
C SER A 44 -14.99 17.79 -13.76
N GLU A 45 -15.41 19.01 -13.43
CA GLU A 45 -15.73 19.99 -14.46
C GLU A 45 -14.46 20.24 -15.29
N PRO A 46 -14.55 20.30 -16.64
CA PRO A 46 -13.40 20.58 -17.47
C PRO A 46 -13.18 22.10 -17.50
N LEU A 47 -12.47 22.63 -16.50
CA LEU A 47 -11.81 23.92 -16.65
C LEU A 47 -10.56 23.72 -17.50
N GLN A 48 -10.82 23.90 -18.79
CA GLN A 48 -9.92 24.03 -19.93
C GLN A 48 -8.67 24.87 -19.63
N GLU A 49 -7.53 24.26 -19.25
CA GLU A 49 -6.21 24.88 -19.34
C GLU A 49 -5.07 23.86 -19.63
N SER A 50 -4.65 23.83 -20.89
CA SER A 50 -3.36 23.33 -21.44
C SER A 50 -3.05 21.81 -21.38
N PRO A 51 -2.30 21.26 -22.36
CA PRO A 51 -1.74 19.91 -22.29
C PRO A 51 -0.51 19.94 -21.37
N GLN A 52 -0.71 20.22 -20.10
CA GLN A 52 0.31 19.99 -19.09
C GLN A 52 0.16 18.55 -18.62
N ASP A 53 1.16 17.74 -18.92
CA ASP A 53 1.39 16.43 -18.29
C ASP A 53 0.99 16.48 -16.82
N ASP A 54 -0.15 15.86 -16.48
CA ASP A 54 -0.67 15.85 -15.12
C ASP A 54 0.40 15.23 -14.23
N THR A 55 0.98 16.03 -13.34
CA THR A 55 2.08 15.58 -12.48
C THR A 55 1.67 14.34 -11.68
N MET A 56 0.40 14.26 -11.29
CA MET A 56 -0.19 13.08 -10.63
C MET A 56 -0.26 11.86 -11.55
N SER A 57 -0.63 12.02 -12.82
CA SER A 57 -0.63 10.95 -13.82
C SER A 57 0.78 10.43 -14.06
N ARG A 58 1.77 11.32 -14.13
CA ARG A 58 3.19 10.93 -14.25
C ARG A 58 3.70 10.18 -13.02
N VAL A 59 3.33 10.63 -11.81
CA VAL A 59 3.64 9.91 -10.56
C VAL A 59 3.02 8.53 -10.57
N ALA A 60 1.78 8.39 -11.04
CA ALA A 60 1.09 7.11 -11.12
C ALA A 60 1.80 6.13 -12.08
N LEU A 61 2.24 6.60 -13.25
CA LEU A 61 3.03 5.80 -14.19
C LEU A 61 4.34 5.31 -13.59
N LEU A 62 5.09 6.20 -12.92
CA LEU A 62 6.34 5.82 -12.25
C LEU A 62 6.12 4.78 -11.14
N CYS A 63 4.98 4.84 -10.44
CA CYS A 63 4.61 3.83 -9.45
C CYS A 63 4.29 2.47 -10.10
N GLN A 64 3.61 2.46 -11.26
CA GLN A 64 3.35 1.23 -12.02
C GLN A 64 4.65 0.60 -12.55
N GLU A 65 5.63 1.42 -12.93
CA GLU A 65 6.96 0.99 -13.35
C GLU A 65 7.88 0.58 -12.18
N LEU A 66 7.41 0.61 -10.93
CA LEU A 66 8.20 0.35 -9.72
C LEU A 66 9.38 1.33 -9.52
N ARG A 67 9.32 2.51 -10.13
CA ARG A 67 10.33 3.56 -10.05
C ARG A 67 10.05 4.51 -8.89
N TRP A 68 9.95 3.93 -7.69
CA TRP A 68 9.51 4.64 -6.47
C TRP A 68 10.39 5.84 -6.10
N ARG A 69 11.71 5.77 -6.37
CA ARG A 69 12.64 6.88 -6.12
C ARG A 69 12.31 8.10 -6.97
N GLU A 70 12.06 7.90 -8.26
CA GLU A 70 11.75 8.97 -9.18
C GLU A 70 10.37 9.57 -8.90
N ALA A 71 9.38 8.71 -8.60
CA ALA A 71 8.07 9.16 -8.16
C ALA A 71 8.16 10.05 -6.91
N THR A 72 9.01 9.67 -5.94
CA THR A 72 9.24 10.44 -4.70
C THR A 72 9.84 11.81 -4.99
N LEU A 73 10.85 11.90 -5.84
CA LEU A 73 11.49 13.16 -6.24
C LEU A 73 10.52 14.07 -7.00
N LEU A 74 9.73 13.50 -7.91
CA LEU A 74 8.74 14.24 -8.68
C LEU A 74 7.66 14.83 -7.76
N CYS A 75 7.14 14.05 -6.81
CA CYS A 75 6.21 14.55 -5.80
C CYS A 75 6.80 15.72 -4.99
N GLN A 76 8.05 15.61 -4.52
CA GLN A 76 8.69 16.68 -3.75
C GLN A 76 8.86 17.97 -4.57
N ALA A 77 9.30 17.85 -5.83
CA ALA A 77 9.44 18.98 -6.72
C ALA A 77 8.07 19.64 -6.98
N ALA A 78 7.03 18.83 -7.19
CA ALA A 78 5.67 19.31 -7.41
C ALA A 78 5.09 20.03 -6.18
N ILE A 79 5.31 19.50 -4.97
CA ILE A 79 4.89 20.15 -3.72
C ILE A 79 5.55 21.51 -3.56
N LYS A 80 6.87 21.59 -3.77
CA LYS A 80 7.62 22.85 -3.68
C LYS A 80 7.11 23.88 -4.69
N LYS A 81 6.84 23.43 -5.93
CA LYS A 81 6.27 24.29 -6.97
C LYS A 81 4.86 24.76 -6.61
N ALA A 82 4.00 23.87 -6.10
CA ALA A 82 2.64 24.21 -5.69
C ALA A 82 2.63 25.25 -4.56
N HIS A 83 3.53 25.14 -3.57
CA HIS A 83 3.68 26.18 -2.55
C HIS A 83 4.19 27.51 -3.13
N ALA A 84 5.16 27.46 -4.05
CA ALA A 84 5.66 28.68 -4.72
C ALA A 84 4.57 29.38 -5.55
N ASP A 85 3.67 28.60 -6.15
CA ASP A 85 2.53 29.09 -6.93
C ASP A 85 1.32 29.49 -6.04
N GLY A 86 1.40 29.35 -4.71
CA GLY A 86 0.31 29.65 -3.78
C GLY A 86 -0.86 28.65 -3.81
N LYS A 87 -0.68 27.49 -4.43
CA LYS A 87 -1.70 26.43 -4.59
C LYS A 87 -1.65 25.44 -3.43
N GLU A 88 -2.06 25.88 -2.24
CA GLU A 88 -1.98 25.09 -1.00
C GLU A 88 -2.78 23.78 -1.04
N GLU A 89 -4.00 23.79 -1.61
CA GLU A 89 -4.81 22.57 -1.76
C GLU A 89 -4.12 21.51 -2.62
N LEU A 90 -3.49 21.93 -3.72
CA LEU A 90 -2.71 21.05 -4.58
C LEU A 90 -1.47 20.52 -3.85
N ALA A 91 -0.77 21.38 -3.10
CA ALA A 91 0.38 21.00 -2.31
C ALA A 91 0.02 19.96 -1.24
N MET A 92 -1.11 20.14 -0.54
CA MET A 92 -1.62 19.17 0.43
C MET A 92 -1.98 17.83 -0.23
N GLY A 93 -2.68 17.85 -1.37
CA GLY A 93 -2.99 16.64 -2.13
C GLY A 93 -1.74 15.86 -2.55
N LEU A 94 -0.73 16.57 -3.07
CA LEU A 94 0.57 16.01 -3.44
C LEU A 94 1.34 15.49 -2.21
N ALA A 95 1.28 16.16 -1.07
CA ALA A 95 1.91 15.72 0.17
C ALA A 95 1.31 14.41 0.67
N MET A 96 -0.01 14.23 0.59
CA MET A 96 -0.65 12.96 0.92
C MET A 96 -0.24 11.83 -0.03
N ALA A 97 -0.13 12.12 -1.33
CA ALA A 97 0.37 11.17 -2.31
C ALA A 97 1.83 10.78 -2.04
N TYR A 98 2.68 11.76 -1.74
CA TYR A 98 4.08 11.58 -1.40
C TYR A 98 4.27 10.58 -0.24
N GLN A 99 3.48 10.70 0.83
CA GLN A 99 3.54 9.78 1.97
C GLN A 99 3.30 8.31 1.57
N LYS A 100 2.38 8.07 0.61
CA LYS A 100 2.09 6.72 0.11
C LYS A 100 3.26 6.18 -0.73
N VAL A 101 3.80 7.01 -1.62
CA VAL A 101 4.95 6.66 -2.47
C VAL A 101 6.18 6.36 -1.61
N GLU A 102 6.45 7.20 -0.60
CA GLU A 102 7.57 7.06 0.32
C GLU A 102 7.48 5.75 1.12
N ARG A 103 6.29 5.43 1.65
CA ARG A 103 6.07 4.16 2.35
C ARG A 103 6.40 2.96 1.45
N SER A 104 6.00 2.98 0.20
CA SER A 104 6.32 1.92 -0.77
C SER A 104 7.82 1.82 -1.04
N LEU A 105 8.49 2.97 -1.24
CA LEU A 105 9.95 3.01 -1.41
C LEU A 105 10.69 2.40 -0.22
N ARG A 106 10.32 2.77 1.00
CA ARG A 106 10.93 2.22 2.23
C ARG A 106 10.78 0.70 2.29
N ARG A 107 9.60 0.17 2.00
CA ARG A 107 9.36 -1.29 1.96
C ARG A 107 10.24 -1.99 0.92
N GLN A 108 10.38 -1.41 -0.27
CA GLN A 108 11.24 -1.95 -1.32
C GLN A 108 12.71 -1.97 -0.88
N MET A 109 13.20 -0.88 -0.28
CA MET A 109 14.57 -0.79 0.23
C MET A 109 14.83 -1.80 1.35
N THR A 110 13.91 -1.93 2.30
CA THR A 110 14.03 -2.93 3.37
C THR A 110 14.04 -4.34 2.81
N ALA A 111 13.16 -4.65 1.86
CA ALA A 111 13.13 -5.97 1.23
C ALA A 111 14.45 -6.30 0.51
N ALA A 112 14.97 -5.35 -0.28
CA ALA A 112 16.25 -5.50 -0.97
C ALA A 112 17.40 -5.68 0.03
N PHE A 113 17.42 -4.90 1.11
CA PHE A 113 18.43 -5.02 2.17
C PHE A 113 18.40 -6.39 2.85
N VAL A 114 17.21 -6.88 3.21
CA VAL A 114 17.06 -8.21 3.85
C VAL A 114 17.52 -9.32 2.91
N VAL A 115 17.21 -9.23 1.62
CA VAL A 115 17.69 -10.21 0.62
C VAL A 115 19.22 -10.17 0.52
N ALA A 116 19.81 -8.99 0.39
CA ALA A 116 21.26 -8.83 0.32
C ALA A 116 21.96 -9.34 1.60
N ALA A 117 21.39 -9.06 2.78
CA ALA A 117 21.91 -9.56 4.05
C ALA A 117 21.85 -11.09 4.13
N LYS A 118 20.76 -11.71 3.67
CA LYS A 118 20.65 -13.17 3.60
C LYS A 118 21.66 -13.77 2.62
N GLU A 119 21.91 -13.13 1.49
CA GLU A 119 22.92 -13.59 0.53
C GLU A 119 24.34 -13.48 1.09
N MET A 120 24.64 -12.40 1.81
CA MET A 120 25.91 -12.22 2.51
C MET A 120 26.13 -13.32 3.55
N LEU A 121 25.15 -13.54 4.43
CA LEU A 121 25.24 -14.58 5.46
C LEU A 121 25.37 -15.99 4.87
N LYS A 122 24.68 -16.28 3.76
CA LYS A 122 24.84 -17.58 3.06
C LYS A 122 26.26 -17.79 2.56
N LYS A 123 26.91 -16.75 2.02
CA LYS A 123 28.31 -16.83 1.56
C LYS A 123 29.25 -17.07 2.73
N GLU A 124 29.06 -16.39 3.85
CA GLU A 124 29.86 -16.58 5.06
C GLU A 124 29.67 -17.98 5.67
N TYR A 125 28.42 -18.45 5.79
CA TYR A 125 28.15 -19.81 6.26
C TYR A 125 28.71 -20.92 5.34
N LEU A 126 28.78 -20.68 4.03
CA LEU A 126 29.41 -21.60 3.08
C LEU A 126 30.94 -21.63 3.23
N LEU A 127 31.56 -20.56 3.75
CA LEU A 127 33.00 -20.51 4.03
C LEU A 127 33.34 -21.18 5.37
N ASP A 128 32.40 -21.23 6.32
CA ASP A 128 32.64 -21.72 7.69
C ASP A 128 32.46 -23.24 7.91
N VAL A 129 31.95 -23.99 6.92
CA VAL A 129 31.73 -25.46 7.01
C VAL A 129 32.89 -26.30 6.45
N GLY A 130 34.07 -25.70 6.27
CA GLY A 130 35.24 -26.35 5.69
C GLY A 130 36.47 -26.32 6.60
N GLN A 131 36.39 -26.83 7.84
CA GLN A 131 37.56 -27.22 8.65
C GLN A 131 37.26 -28.51 9.42
#